data_AF-A0A3B0Y6X7-F1
#
_entry.id   AF-A0A3B0Y6X7-F1
#
_cell.length_a   1.000
_cell.length_b   1.000
_cell.length_c   1.000
_cell.angle_alpha   90.00
_cell.angle_beta   90.00
_cell.angle_gamma   90.00
#
_symmetry.space_group_name_H-M   'P 1'
#
loop_
_entity.id
_entity.type
_entity.pdbx_description
1 polymer ?
#
loop_
_entity_poly.entity_id
_entity_poly.type
_entity_poly.pdbx_seq_one_letter_code
_entity_poly.pdbx_strand_id
1 'polypeptide(L)' 'MSIQRDFEKLVSTMNVPDSRKQATIENALWYLRNGGICNLSHQYFEQVTELAIKIANS' A
#
# COMPACT_ATOMS: atom_id res chain seq x y z
N MET A 1 0.72 2.38 16.92
CA MET A 1 0.82 2.93 15.56
C MET A 1 -0.37 2.43 14.76
N SER A 2 -0.97 3.24 13.90
CA SER A 2 -2.16 2.86 13.12
C SER A 2 -1.69 2.31 11.77
N ILE A 3 -2.06 1.07 11.46
CA ILE A 3 -1.74 0.38 10.20
C ILE A 3 -2.09 1.26 8.99
N GLN A 4 -3.21 1.98 9.06
CA GLN A 4 -3.65 2.91 8.01
C GLN A 4 -2.67 4.05 7.80
N ARG A 5 -2.21 4.70 8.88
CA ARG A 5 -1.23 5.80 8.78
C ARG A 5 0.12 5.33 8.27
N ASP A 6 0.56 4.15 8.69
CA ASP A 6 1.83 3.58 8.24
C ASP A 6 1.75 3.22 6.74
N PHE A 7 0.63 2.67 6.27
CA PHE A 7 0.39 2.41 4.86
C PHE A 7 0.42 3.71 4.04
N GLU A 8 -0.39 4.71 4.42
CA GLU A 8 -0.48 6.00 3.72
C GLU A 8 0.87 6.70 3.65
N LYS A 9 1.63 6.69 4.75
CA LYS A 9 2.96 7.28 4.80
C LYS A 9 3.91 6.60 3.81
N LEU A 10 4.00 5.27 3.83
CA LEU A 10 4.97 4.54 3.01
C LEU A 10 4.56 4.51 1.53
N VAL A 11 3.28 4.30 1.23
CA VAL A 11 2.76 4.29 -0.15
C VAL A 11 2.84 5.67 -0.82
N SER A 12 2.91 6.75 -0.03
CA SER A 12 3.07 8.11 -0.57
C SER A 12 4.37 8.33 -1.33
N THR A 13 5.42 7.56 -1.03
CA THR A 13 6.72 7.65 -1.69
C THR A 13 6.82 6.73 -2.92
N MET A 14 5.79 5.92 -3.19
CA MET A 14 5.80 4.91 -4.25
C MET A 14 5.17 5.42 -5.54
N ASN A 15 5.43 4.72 -6.65
CA ASN A 15 4.75 4.95 -7.91
C ASN A 15 3.34 4.36 -7.88
N VAL A 16 2.43 5.07 -7.20
CA VAL A 16 1.02 4.72 -7.02
C VAL A 16 0.18 5.98 -7.28
N PRO A 17 -0.94 5.92 -8.02
CA PRO A 17 -1.81 7.08 -8.23
C PRO A 17 -2.32 7.66 -6.90
N ASP A 18 -2.47 8.98 -6.79
CA ASP A 18 -2.86 9.61 -5.52
C ASP A 18 -4.22 9.13 -5.00
N SER A 19 -5.17 8.82 -5.90
CA SER A 19 -6.47 8.22 -5.55
C SER A 19 -6.35 6.82 -4.91
N ARG A 20 -5.19 6.18 -5.02
CA ARG A 20 -4.91 4.83 -4.50
C ARG A 20 -4.00 4.84 -3.26
N LYS A 21 -3.62 6.01 -2.73
CA LYS A 21 -2.73 6.13 -1.56
C LYS A 21 -3.45 6.09 -0.22
N GLN A 22 -4.75 6.32 -0.19
CA GLN A 22 -5.54 6.27 1.04
C GLN A 22 -5.68 4.82 1.54
N ALA A 23 -5.61 4.61 2.85
CA ALA A 23 -5.72 3.28 3.49
C ALA A 23 -7.17 2.79 3.56
N THR A 24 -7.74 2.42 2.41
CA THR A 24 -9.04 1.75 2.29
C THR A 24 -8.86 0.30 1.82
N ILE A 25 -9.85 -0.56 2.09
CA ILE A 25 -9.85 -1.96 1.62
C ILE A 25 -9.68 -2.02 0.09
N GLU A 26 -10.41 -1.16 -0.64
CA GLU A 26 -10.33 -1.10 -2.11
C GLU A 26 -8.91 -0.78 -2.60
N ASN A 27 -8.25 0.22 -2.00
CA ASN A 27 -6.92 0.65 -2.40
C ASN A 27 -5.84 -0.36 -1.99
N ALA A 28 -5.99 -1.01 -0.85
CA ALA A 28 -5.12 -2.10 -0.44
C ALA A 28 -5.19 -3.28 -1.42
N LEU A 29 -6.40 -3.69 -1.82
CA LEU A 29 -6.59 -4.72 -2.85
C LEU A 29 -6.03 -4.29 -4.21
N TRP A 30 -6.22 -3.03 -4.59
CA TRP A 30 -5.64 -2.49 -5.83
C TRP A 30 -4.12 -2.53 -5.80
N TYR A 31 -3.50 -2.14 -4.67
CA TYR A 31 -2.06 -2.17 -4.49
C TYR A 31 -1.54 -3.61 -4.63
N LEU A 32 -2.16 -4.59 -3.97
CA LEU A 32 -1.75 -5.99 -4.04
C LEU A 32 -1.82 -6.57 -5.47
N ARG A 33 -2.78 -6.12 -6.28
CA ARG A 33 -2.97 -6.59 -7.66
C ARG A 33 -2.11 -5.86 -8.69
N ASN A 34 -1.88 -4.56 -8.51
CA ASN A 34 -1.27 -3.70 -9.52
C ASN A 34 -0.09 -2.90 -8.96
N GLY A 35 -0.30 -2.19 -7.85
CA GLY A 35 0.69 -1.27 -7.28
C GLY A 35 1.99 -1.94 -6.88
N GLY A 36 1.93 -3.14 -6.27
CA GLY A 36 3.11 -3.88 -5.84
C GLY A 36 4.05 -4.27 -6.98
N ILE A 37 3.49 -4.65 -8.14
CA ILE A 37 4.27 -5.07 -9.32
C ILE A 37 5.17 -3.94 -9.82
N CYS A 38 4.64 -2.70 -9.86
CA CYS A 38 5.41 -1.52 -10.29
C CYS A 38 6.44 -1.04 -9.26
N ASN A 39 6.42 -1.59 -8.05
CA ASN A 39 7.23 -1.12 -6.92
C ASN A 39 8.10 -2.23 -6.29
N LEU A 40 8.32 -3.36 -6.98
CA LEU A 40 9.10 -4.50 -6.48
C LEU A 40 10.51 -4.12 -5.97
N SER A 41 11.17 -3.15 -6.62
CA SER A 41 12.51 -2.69 -6.25
C SER A 41 12.50 -1.52 -5.24
N HIS A 42 11.33 -1.08 -4.79
CA HIS A 42 11.22 0.03 -3.84
C HIS A 42 11.58 -0.44 -2.42
N GLN A 43 12.32 0.36 -1.66
CA GLN A 43 12.81 0.00 -0.32
C GLN A 43 11.71 -0.40 0.69
N TYR A 44 10.50 0.12 0.51
CA TYR A 44 9.34 -0.18 1.37
C TYR A 44 8.38 -1.20 0.77
N PHE A 45 8.73 -1.87 -0.33
CA PHE A 45 7.85 -2.81 -1.03
C PHE A 45 7.25 -3.87 -0.09
N GLU A 46 8.09 -4.58 0.66
CA GLU A 46 7.66 -5.64 1.57
C GLU A 46 6.74 -5.10 2.66
N GLN A 47 7.14 -4.00 3.30
CA GLN A 47 6.36 -3.36 4.37
C GLN A 47 4.98 -2.87 3.90
N VAL A 48 4.91 -2.20 2.74
CA VAL A 48 3.63 -1.73 2.19
C VAL A 48 2.75 -2.92 1.78
N THR A 49 3.34 -3.99 1.26
CA THR A 49 2.62 -5.21 0.91
C THR A 49 2.00 -5.88 2.14
N GLU A 50 2.75 -6.00 3.23
CA GLU A 50 2.23 -6.54 4.50
C GLU A 50 1.09 -5.67 5.07
N LEU A 51 1.24 -4.35 5.04
CA LEU A 51 0.21 -3.43 5.52
C LEU A 51 -1.05 -3.51 4.64
N ALA A 52 -0.89 -3.61 3.32
CA ALA A 52 -2.00 -3.79 2.40
C ALA A 52 -2.74 -5.11 2.66
N ILE A 53 -2.04 -6.22 2.93
CA ILE A 53 -2.68 -7.50 3.30
C ILE A 53 -3.52 -7.34 4.58
N LYS A 54 -3.00 -6.64 5.60
CA LYS A 54 -3.74 -6.42 6.86
C LYS A 54 -4.98 -5.57 6.63
N ILE A 55 -4.88 -4.47 5.87
CA ILE A 55 -6.00 -3.59 5.55
C ILE A 55 -7.06 -4.33 4.73
N ALA A 56 -6.66 -5.12 3.73
CA ALA A 56 -7.58 -5.85 2.87
C ALA A 56 -8.40 -6.94 3.59
N ASN A 57 -7.92 -7.41 4.76
CA ASN A 57 -8.59 -8.42 5.59
C ASN A 57 -9.26 -7.84 6.85
N SER A 58 -9.30 -6.51 7.00
CA SER A 58 -9.91 -5.82 8.15
C SER A 58 -11.40 -5.52 7.95
#